data_AF-A0AAD7MWV4-F1
#
_entry.id   AF-A0AAD7MWV4-F1
#
_cell.length_a   1.000
_cell.length_b   1.000
_cell.length_c   1.000
_cell.angle_alpha   90.00
_cell.angle_beta   90.00
_cell.angle_gamma   90.00
#
_symmetry.space_group_name_H-M   'P 1'
#
loop_
_entity.id
_entity.type
_entity.pdbx_description
1 polymer ?
#
loop_
_entity_poly.entity_id
_entity_poly.type
_entity_poly.pdbx_seq_one_letter_code
_entity_poly.pdbx_strand_id
1 'polypeptide(L)'
;WWAFDIRGDEKEEGPIFNYGRLFTWFAVTAHVEKGFDAAITSFQRRESVPKTTAEAATCCHWRESEDLSAFTAWSALPGVVIKNMWMAAIAAVFLQWGTTGAAVFVAYWTPSIGIGCRSGSYLIYGIAATLSWILLVFSHLLSHSAMRRVERNPNHIPGFLSFFAVATRLFGKTLAICNAMWLIASSVMEDIGYFQTCWCQTDAYQYHQSGWTPVFK
;
A
#
# COMPACT_ATOMS: atom_id res chain seq x y z
N TRP A 1 -10.14 10.83 7.65
CA TRP A 1 -10.72 9.62 7.01
C TRP A 1 -11.45 9.84 5.68
N TRP A 2 -12.32 10.86 5.55
CA TRP A 2 -13.02 11.16 4.30
C TRP A 2 -11.99 11.56 3.23
N ALA A 3 -11.81 10.74 2.19
CA ALA A 3 -10.67 10.73 1.27
C ALA A 3 -10.46 12.00 0.41
N PHE A 4 -11.16 13.09 0.70
CA PHE A 4 -11.22 14.34 -0.07
C PHE A 4 -10.00 15.26 0.11
N ASP A 5 -9.19 15.07 1.15
CA ASP A 5 -7.97 15.85 1.35
C ASP A 5 -6.90 15.45 0.32
N ILE A 6 -6.24 16.43 -0.27
CA ILE A 6 -5.14 16.24 -1.22
C ILE A 6 -3.92 15.62 -0.51
N ARG A 7 -3.65 16.03 0.74
CA ARG A 7 -2.63 15.38 1.59
C ARG A 7 -3.03 13.93 1.88
N GLY A 8 -4.33 13.71 2.02
CA GLY A 8 -4.89 12.37 2.11
C GLY A 8 -4.41 11.59 3.31
N ASP A 9 -4.11 10.33 3.06
CA ASP A 9 -3.75 9.36 4.09
C ASP A 9 -2.42 9.67 4.77
N GLU A 10 -1.57 10.48 4.17
CA GLU A 10 -0.31 10.91 4.80
C GLU A 10 -0.53 11.67 6.11
N LYS A 11 -1.59 12.48 6.18
CA LYS A 11 -1.95 13.26 7.37
C LYS A 11 -2.53 12.39 8.49
N GLU A 12 -3.09 11.24 8.14
CA GLU A 12 -3.81 10.40 9.08
C GLU A 12 -2.82 9.56 9.91
N GLU A 13 -3.05 9.47 11.21
CA GLU A 13 -2.20 8.71 12.12
C GLU A 13 -2.55 7.22 12.12
N GLY A 14 -1.54 6.37 12.30
CA GLY A 14 -1.71 4.93 12.48
C GLY A 14 -1.00 4.08 11.41
N PRO A 15 -0.74 2.81 11.74
CA PRO A 15 0.08 1.93 10.91
C PRO A 15 -0.53 1.65 9.53
N ILE A 16 -1.86 1.66 9.42
CA ILE A 16 -2.58 1.45 8.15
C ILE A 16 -2.31 2.54 7.11
N PHE A 17 -1.87 3.73 7.54
CA PHE A 17 -1.58 4.86 6.64
C PHE A 17 -0.10 5.03 6.33
N ASN A 18 0.78 4.17 6.87
CA ASN A 18 2.23 4.27 6.66
C ASN A 18 2.63 4.22 5.18
N TYR A 19 1.86 3.54 4.34
CA TYR A 19 2.09 3.51 2.89
C TYR A 19 2.06 4.92 2.26
N GLY A 20 1.31 5.84 2.86
CA GLY A 20 1.16 7.23 2.43
C GLY A 20 2.30 8.17 2.87
N ARG A 21 3.25 7.68 3.67
CA ARG A 21 4.37 8.47 4.23
C ARG A 21 5.73 8.03 3.70
N LEU A 22 5.73 7.18 2.67
CA LEU A 22 6.95 6.49 2.24
C LEU A 22 8.08 7.47 1.87
N PHE A 23 7.76 8.56 1.17
CA PHE A 23 8.75 9.55 0.75
C PHE A 23 9.14 10.50 1.88
N THR A 24 8.16 10.93 2.68
CA THR A 24 8.37 11.92 3.73
C THR A 24 9.10 11.31 4.92
N TRP A 25 8.79 10.05 5.24
CA TRP A 25 9.56 9.27 6.20
C TRP A 25 10.99 9.01 5.73
N PHE A 26 11.19 8.73 4.44
CA PHE A 26 12.54 8.59 3.89
C PHE A 26 13.33 9.91 3.96
N ALA A 27 12.70 11.04 3.64
CA ALA A 27 13.31 12.36 3.72
C ALA A 27 13.80 12.67 5.14
N VAL A 28 12.94 12.43 6.13
CA VAL A 28 13.24 12.66 7.55
C VAL A 28 14.37 11.73 8.01
N THR A 29 14.30 10.43 7.67
CA THR A 29 15.34 9.49 8.09
C THR A 29 16.69 9.78 7.45
N ALA A 30 16.74 10.11 6.16
CA ALA A 30 17.98 10.51 5.51
C ALA A 30 18.57 11.80 6.10
N HIS A 31 17.73 12.75 6.51
CA HIS A 31 18.18 13.97 7.18
C HIS A 31 18.77 13.68 8.57
N VAL A 32 18.11 12.81 9.34
CA VAL A 32 18.55 12.38 10.67
C VAL A 32 19.85 11.57 10.58
N GLU A 33 19.95 10.63 9.64
CA GLU A 33 21.14 9.81 9.38
C GLU A 33 22.37 10.69 9.09
N LYS A 34 22.24 11.66 8.18
CA LYS A 34 23.33 12.61 7.88
C LYS A 34 23.79 13.40 9.10
N GLY A 35 22.85 13.82 9.95
CA GLY A 35 23.17 14.51 11.20
C GLY A 35 23.99 13.62 12.15
N PHE A 36 23.59 12.35 12.30
CA PHE A 36 24.34 11.38 13.09
C PHE A 36 25.73 11.09 12.53
N ASP A 37 25.86 10.91 11.22
CA ASP A 37 27.16 10.69 10.55
C ASP A 37 28.11 11.88 10.76
N ALA A 38 27.60 13.10 10.65
CA ALA A 38 28.35 14.32 10.92
C ALA A 38 28.81 14.41 12.38
N ALA A 39 27.92 14.10 13.33
CA ALA A 39 28.25 14.07 14.75
C ALA A 39 29.30 13.00 15.08
N ILE A 40 29.18 11.79 14.53
CA ILE A 40 30.17 10.71 14.70
C ILE A 40 31.54 11.15 14.17
N THR A 41 31.57 11.80 13.00
CA THR A 41 32.82 12.30 12.39
C THR A 41 33.48 13.37 13.26
N SER A 42 32.70 14.28 13.85
CA SER A 42 33.18 15.30 14.79
C SER A 42 33.79 14.67 16.06
N PHE A 43 33.12 13.65 16.64
CA PHE A 43 33.64 12.92 17.79
C PHE A 43 34.92 12.16 17.49
N GLN A 44 35.04 11.55 16.31
CA GLN A 44 36.28 10.89 15.89
C GLN A 44 37.46 11.86 15.78
N ARG A 45 37.20 13.12 15.42
CA ARG A 45 38.19 14.20 15.39
C ARG A 45 38.53 14.78 16.77
N ARG A 46 37.93 14.26 17.84
CA ARG A 46 38.05 14.76 19.23
C ARG A 46 37.61 16.22 19.38
N GLU A 47 36.68 16.66 18.54
CA GLU A 47 36.04 17.95 18.73
C GLU A 47 35.17 17.93 20.00
N SER A 48 34.98 19.09 20.63
CA SER A 48 34.20 19.20 21.86
C SER A 48 32.72 18.94 21.60
N VAL A 49 32.06 18.21 22.51
CA VAL A 49 30.61 17.99 22.46
C VAL A 49 29.89 19.35 22.42
N PRO A 50 29.00 19.59 21.44
CA PRO A 50 28.25 20.84 21.37
C PRO A 50 27.38 20.99 22.62
N LYS A 51 27.41 22.18 23.23
CA LYS A 51 26.68 22.48 24.48
C LYS A 51 25.36 23.20 24.22
N THR A 52 25.21 23.80 23.04
CA THR A 52 24.02 24.52 22.62
C THR A 52 23.40 23.89 21.37
N THR A 53 22.11 24.16 21.13
CA THR A 53 21.40 23.71 19.92
C THR A 53 21.99 24.31 18.64
N ALA A 54 22.49 25.55 18.70
CA ALA A 54 23.15 26.21 17.57
C ALA A 54 24.51 25.57 17.23
N GLU A 55 25.30 25.22 18.25
CA GLU A 55 26.53 24.46 18.06
C GLU A 55 26.25 23.05 17.52
N ALA A 56 25.19 22.38 18.01
CA ALA A 56 24.79 21.07 17.53
C ALA A 56 24.33 21.12 16.07
N ALA A 57 23.54 22.12 15.67
CA ALA A 57 23.14 22.33 14.28
C ALA A 57 24.37 22.55 13.38
N THR A 58 25.34 23.35 13.84
CA THR A 58 26.59 23.58 13.10
C THR A 58 27.43 22.31 12.98
N CYS A 59 27.57 21.55 14.07
CA CYS A 59 28.27 20.27 14.12
C CYS A 59 27.64 19.22 13.19
N CYS A 60 26.31 19.19 13.11
CA CYS A 60 25.56 18.28 12.25
C CYS A 60 25.41 18.80 10.81
N HIS A 61 26.03 19.94 10.47
CA HIS A 61 25.87 20.64 9.19
C HIS A 61 24.40 20.93 8.82
N TRP A 62 23.54 21.12 9.82
CA TRP A 62 22.17 21.56 9.62
C TRP A 62 22.16 23.06 9.37
N ARG A 63 21.89 23.46 8.13
CA ARG A 63 21.71 24.87 7.77
C ARG A 63 20.26 25.26 8.05
N GLU A 64 20.06 26.33 8.81
CA GLU A 64 18.74 26.88 9.20
C GLU A 64 17.77 27.12 8.02
N SER A 65 18.30 27.20 6.79
CA SER A 65 17.55 27.50 5.57
C SER A 65 17.66 26.43 4.47
N GLU A 66 18.26 25.26 4.71
CA GLU A 66 18.12 24.14 3.77
C GLU A 66 16.89 23.33 4.13
N ASP A 67 15.77 23.88 3.65
CA ASP A 67 14.45 23.30 3.49
C ASP A 67 14.42 21.78 3.71
N LEU A 68 13.93 21.36 4.86
CA LEU A 68 13.32 20.05 4.98
C LEU A 68 12.07 20.07 4.10
N SER A 69 12.24 19.94 2.78
CA SER A 69 11.13 19.88 1.84
C SER A 69 10.27 18.73 2.31
N ALA A 70 9.05 19.03 2.74
CA ALA A 70 8.13 18.02 3.21
C ALA A 70 7.97 16.95 2.13
N PHE A 71 8.03 17.34 0.84
CA PHE A 71 7.90 16.44 -0.29
C PHE A 71 9.18 16.34 -1.14
N THR A 72 9.94 15.26 -0.96
CA THR A 72 11.16 15.00 -1.73
C THR A 72 10.92 14.84 -3.23
N ALA A 73 11.84 15.37 -4.03
CA ALA A 73 11.85 15.16 -5.47
C ALA A 73 12.12 13.70 -5.84
N TRP A 74 11.43 13.19 -6.87
CA TRP A 74 11.66 11.84 -7.40
C TRP A 74 13.10 11.57 -7.80
N SER A 75 13.78 12.56 -8.37
CA SER A 75 15.18 12.48 -8.78
C SER A 75 16.17 12.48 -7.61
N ALA A 76 15.73 12.87 -6.41
CA ALA A 76 16.57 12.92 -5.21
C ALA A 76 16.53 11.61 -4.41
N LEU A 77 15.70 10.63 -4.81
CA LEU A 77 15.59 9.35 -4.13
C LEU A 77 16.80 8.47 -4.45
N PRO A 78 17.54 7.98 -3.44
CA PRO A 78 18.63 7.03 -3.67
C PRO A 78 18.12 5.74 -4.29
N GLY A 79 18.89 5.16 -5.22
CA GLY A 79 18.51 3.93 -5.91
C GLY A 79 18.25 2.74 -4.98
N VAL A 80 18.92 2.70 -3.82
CA VAL A 80 18.71 1.68 -2.79
C VAL A 80 17.27 1.71 -2.25
N VAL A 81 16.70 2.90 -2.08
CA VAL A 81 15.34 3.06 -1.56
C VAL A 81 14.33 2.55 -2.57
N ILE A 82 14.47 2.97 -3.83
CA ILE A 82 13.59 2.52 -4.91
C ILE A 82 13.66 1.00 -5.03
N LYS A 83 14.87 0.41 -4.96
CA LYS A 83 15.06 -1.04 -4.93
C LYS A 83 14.30 -1.68 -3.76
N ASN A 84 14.45 -1.16 -2.54
CA ASN A 84 13.79 -1.71 -1.36
C ASN A 84 12.26 -1.61 -1.46
N MET A 85 11.73 -0.50 -1.97
CA MET A 85 10.29 -0.33 -2.22
C MET A 85 9.76 -1.38 -3.19
N TRP A 86 10.45 -1.59 -4.32
CA TRP A 86 10.07 -2.60 -5.31
C TRP A 86 10.16 -4.02 -4.75
N MET A 87 11.23 -4.34 -4.03
CA MET A 87 11.39 -5.65 -3.40
C MET A 87 10.30 -5.92 -2.36
N ALA A 88 9.94 -4.93 -1.55
CA ALA A 88 8.84 -5.03 -0.60
C ALA A 88 7.49 -5.24 -1.28
N ALA A 89 7.22 -4.52 -2.38
CA ALA A 89 6.01 -4.70 -3.18
C ALA A 89 5.93 -6.10 -3.79
N ILE A 90 7.03 -6.60 -4.38
CA ILE A 90 7.10 -7.96 -4.94
C ILE A 90 6.88 -9.00 -3.86
N ALA A 91 7.54 -8.86 -2.71
CA ALA A 91 7.37 -9.77 -1.58
C ALA A 91 5.91 -9.79 -1.08
N ALA A 92 5.26 -8.62 -0.97
CA ALA A 92 3.86 -8.52 -0.56
C ALA A 92 2.92 -9.19 -1.57
N VAL A 93 3.10 -8.96 -2.87
CA VAL A 93 2.30 -9.60 -3.94
C VAL A 93 2.52 -11.12 -3.94
N PHE A 94 3.77 -11.56 -3.77
CA PHE A 94 4.10 -12.98 -3.67
C PHE A 94 3.43 -13.64 -2.47
N LEU A 95 3.45 -13.01 -1.29
CA LEU A 95 2.77 -13.54 -0.10
C LEU A 95 1.24 -13.59 -0.28
N GLN A 96 0.66 -12.54 -0.87
CA GLN A 96 -0.78 -12.47 -1.14
C GLN A 96 -1.23 -13.57 -2.10
N TRP A 97 -0.58 -13.69 -3.26
CA TRP A 97 -0.93 -14.68 -4.27
C TRP A 97 -0.39 -16.08 -3.98
N GLY A 98 0.67 -16.20 -3.17
CA GLY A 98 1.17 -17.49 -2.72
C GLY A 98 0.14 -18.22 -1.88
N THR A 99 -0.51 -17.51 -0.95
CA THR A 99 -1.57 -18.08 -0.10
C THR A 99 -2.91 -18.14 -0.84
N THR A 100 -3.37 -17.03 -1.40
CA THR A 100 -4.67 -16.96 -2.08
C THR A 100 -4.68 -17.81 -3.35
N GLY A 101 -3.61 -17.79 -4.14
CA GLY A 101 -3.47 -18.57 -5.35
C GLY A 101 -3.39 -20.08 -5.08
N ALA A 102 -2.72 -20.50 -4.00
CA ALA A 102 -2.76 -21.89 -3.57
C ALA A 102 -4.18 -22.33 -3.16
N ALA A 103 -4.92 -21.48 -2.44
CA ALA A 103 -6.32 -21.75 -2.08
C ALA A 103 -7.23 -21.84 -3.33
N VAL A 104 -7.06 -20.93 -4.29
CA VAL A 104 -7.74 -20.98 -5.59
C VAL A 104 -7.39 -22.27 -6.33
N PHE A 105 -6.11 -22.64 -6.40
CA PHE A 105 -5.65 -23.85 -7.08
C PHE A 105 -6.28 -25.09 -6.47
N VAL A 106 -6.19 -25.27 -5.15
CA VAL A 106 -6.79 -26.43 -4.47
C VAL A 106 -8.30 -26.49 -4.73
N ALA A 107 -9.01 -25.38 -4.54
CA ALA A 107 -10.46 -25.31 -4.72
C ALA A 107 -10.91 -25.49 -6.18
N TYR A 108 -10.09 -25.12 -7.15
CA TYR A 108 -10.38 -25.30 -8.58
C TYR A 108 -10.28 -26.76 -9.01
N TRP A 109 -9.39 -27.54 -8.37
CA TRP A 109 -9.14 -28.94 -8.72
C TRP A 109 -9.92 -29.95 -7.87
N THR A 110 -10.81 -29.51 -6.96
CA THR A 110 -11.62 -30.42 -6.15
C THR A 110 -13.05 -30.54 -6.67
N PRO A 111 -13.65 -31.72 -6.56
CA PRO A 111 -13.77 -32.74 -7.61
C PRO A 111 -14.34 -32.26 -8.96
N SER A 112 -15.07 -31.14 -9.00
CA SER A 112 -15.47 -30.48 -10.24
C SER A 112 -14.35 -29.51 -10.65
N ILE A 113 -13.76 -29.71 -11.84
CA ILE A 113 -12.69 -28.83 -12.32
C ILE A 113 -13.34 -27.54 -12.82
N GLY A 114 -13.17 -26.42 -12.13
CA GLY A 114 -13.82 -25.18 -12.54
C GLY A 114 -13.75 -24.01 -11.56
N ILE A 115 -14.26 -22.87 -12.04
CA ILE A 115 -14.52 -21.69 -11.21
C ILE A 115 -15.89 -21.86 -10.54
N GLY A 116 -15.86 -22.47 -9.36
CA GLY A 116 -16.99 -22.61 -8.46
C GLY A 116 -17.15 -21.43 -7.51
N CYS A 117 -18.10 -21.54 -6.59
CA CYS A 117 -18.32 -20.53 -5.55
C CYS A 117 -17.08 -20.33 -4.66
N ARG A 118 -16.36 -21.41 -4.35
CA ARG A 118 -15.20 -21.38 -3.45
C ARG A 118 -13.96 -20.81 -4.15
N SER A 119 -13.53 -21.42 -5.26
CA SER A 119 -12.39 -20.94 -6.05
C SER A 119 -12.64 -19.53 -6.61
N GLY A 120 -13.86 -19.24 -7.06
CA GLY A 120 -14.28 -17.91 -7.49
C GLY A 120 -14.27 -16.86 -6.37
N SER A 121 -14.73 -17.21 -5.16
CA SER A 121 -14.67 -16.29 -4.02
C SER A 121 -13.23 -15.91 -3.64
N TYR A 122 -12.33 -16.89 -3.56
CA TYR A 122 -10.91 -16.63 -3.29
C TYR A 122 -10.28 -15.78 -4.41
N LEU A 123 -10.66 -16.00 -5.66
CA LEU A 123 -10.18 -15.20 -6.79
C LEU A 123 -10.67 -13.74 -6.72
N ILE A 124 -11.96 -13.52 -6.43
CA ILE A 124 -12.53 -12.18 -6.23
C ILE A 124 -11.77 -11.46 -5.10
N TYR A 125 -11.52 -12.15 -3.99
CA TYR A 125 -10.76 -11.61 -2.87
C TYR A 125 -9.35 -11.19 -3.29
N GLY A 126 -8.60 -12.06 -3.97
CA GLY A 126 -7.23 -11.77 -4.42
C GLY A 126 -7.14 -10.61 -5.41
N ILE A 127 -8.09 -10.54 -6.35
CA ILE A 127 -8.14 -9.47 -7.35
C ILE A 127 -8.54 -8.14 -6.69
N ALA A 128 -9.59 -8.12 -5.87
CA ALA A 128 -10.03 -6.89 -5.20
C ALA A 128 -8.95 -6.35 -4.23
N ALA A 129 -8.26 -7.24 -3.51
CA ALA A 129 -7.13 -6.87 -2.66
C ALA A 129 -6.02 -6.19 -3.48
N THR A 130 -5.59 -6.82 -4.57
CA THR A 130 -4.49 -6.28 -5.40
C THR A 130 -4.87 -4.98 -6.12
N LEU A 131 -6.09 -4.89 -6.67
CA LEU A 131 -6.58 -3.65 -7.26
C LEU A 131 -6.68 -2.52 -6.24
N SER A 132 -7.20 -2.79 -5.04
CA SER A 132 -7.29 -1.76 -3.99
C SER A 132 -5.91 -1.23 -3.61
N TRP A 133 -4.92 -2.11 -3.45
CA TRP A 133 -3.54 -1.72 -3.18
C TRP A 133 -2.94 -0.87 -4.31
N ILE A 134 -3.08 -1.28 -5.58
CA ILE A 134 -2.58 -0.51 -6.73
C ILE A 134 -3.19 0.88 -6.76
N LEU A 135 -4.50 0.99 -6.54
CA LEU A 135 -5.22 2.27 -6.53
C LEU A 135 -4.75 3.19 -5.41
N LEU A 136 -4.54 2.66 -4.19
CA LEU A 136 -4.08 3.43 -3.04
C LEU A 136 -2.62 3.88 -3.21
N VAL A 137 -1.74 3.00 -3.71
CA VAL A 137 -0.35 3.36 -4.03
C VAL A 137 -0.34 4.45 -5.10
N PHE A 138 -1.08 4.26 -6.19
CA PHE A 138 -1.15 5.26 -7.27
C PHE A 138 -1.70 6.60 -6.79
N SER A 139 -2.74 6.59 -5.95
CA SER A 139 -3.25 7.78 -5.27
C SER A 139 -2.17 8.51 -4.47
N HIS A 140 -1.38 7.78 -3.69
CA HIS A 140 -0.28 8.35 -2.92
C HIS A 140 0.78 8.99 -3.83
N LEU A 141 1.18 8.34 -4.93
CA LEU A 141 2.13 8.92 -5.89
C LEU A 141 1.58 10.23 -6.49
N LEU A 142 0.29 10.27 -6.85
CA LEU A 142 -0.38 11.46 -7.36
C LEU A 142 -0.46 12.56 -6.30
N SER A 143 -0.85 12.23 -5.07
CA SER A 143 -0.89 13.18 -3.94
C SER A 143 0.48 13.77 -3.63
N HIS A 144 1.53 12.95 -3.57
CA HIS A 144 2.91 13.41 -3.39
C HIS A 144 3.30 14.41 -4.49
N SER A 145 2.98 14.08 -5.75
CA SER A 145 3.30 14.95 -6.88
C SER A 145 2.50 16.27 -6.87
N ALA A 146 1.26 16.26 -6.39
CA ALA A 146 0.43 17.46 -6.26
C ALA A 146 0.92 18.34 -5.11
N MET A 147 1.19 17.75 -3.94
CA MET A 147 1.68 18.46 -2.76
C MET A 147 3.05 19.09 -2.99
N ARG A 148 3.95 18.41 -3.71
CA ARG A 148 5.24 18.98 -4.11
C ARG A 148 5.09 20.24 -4.98
N ARG A 149 4.06 20.32 -5.84
CA ARG A 149 3.82 21.52 -6.66
C ARG A 149 3.30 22.69 -5.82
N VAL A 150 2.45 22.40 -4.84
CA VAL A 150 1.91 23.37 -3.88
C VAL A 150 3.03 23.89 -2.97
N GLU A 151 3.92 23.02 -2.51
CA GLU A 151 5.09 23.42 -1.70
C GLU A 151 6.03 24.34 -2.48
N ARG A 152 6.35 23.99 -3.73
CA ARG A 152 7.22 24.81 -4.60
C ARG A 152 6.59 26.14 -4.99
N ASN A 153 5.28 26.19 -5.18
CA ASN A 153 4.54 27.39 -5.52
C ASN A 153 3.21 27.41 -4.75
N PRO A 154 3.14 28.13 -3.61
CA PRO A 154 1.95 28.18 -2.76
C PRO A 154 0.70 28.71 -3.48
N ASN A 155 0.87 29.50 -4.54
CA ASN A 155 -0.22 30.02 -5.36
C ASN A 155 -0.71 29.02 -6.43
N HIS A 156 -0.09 27.83 -6.53
CA HIS A 156 -0.49 26.81 -7.49
C HIS A 156 -1.81 26.15 -7.07
N ILE A 157 -2.80 26.20 -7.95
CA ILE A 157 -4.09 25.55 -7.71
C ILE A 157 -3.97 24.06 -8.08
N PRO A 158 -4.17 23.14 -7.12
CA PRO A 158 -4.17 21.72 -7.39
C PRO A 158 -5.35 21.32 -8.29
N GLY A 159 -5.10 21.19 -9.59
CA GLY A 159 -6.11 20.80 -10.58
C GLY A 159 -6.25 19.29 -10.75
N PHE A 160 -6.11 18.82 -11.99
CA PHE A 160 -6.33 17.43 -12.41
C PHE A 160 -5.65 16.39 -11.52
N LEU A 161 -4.37 16.58 -11.16
CA LEU A 161 -3.63 15.61 -10.33
C LEU A 161 -4.30 15.34 -8.98
N SER A 162 -4.85 16.38 -8.36
CA SER A 162 -5.49 16.26 -7.05
C SER A 162 -6.86 15.61 -7.15
N PHE A 163 -7.60 15.88 -8.22
CA PHE A 163 -8.84 15.16 -8.51
C PHE A 163 -8.60 13.65 -8.66
N PHE A 164 -7.63 13.25 -9.50
CA PHE A 164 -7.32 11.83 -9.69
C PHE A 164 -6.76 11.18 -8.42
N ALA A 165 -5.95 11.89 -7.64
CA ALA A 165 -5.44 11.40 -6.36
C ALA A 165 -6.60 11.06 -5.40
N VAL A 166 -7.57 11.96 -5.27
CA VAL A 166 -8.75 11.77 -4.42
C VAL A 166 -9.67 10.67 -4.97
N ALA A 167 -9.96 10.67 -6.27
CA ALA A 167 -10.85 9.69 -6.89
C ALA A 167 -10.32 8.26 -6.78
N THR A 168 -9.03 8.05 -7.08
CA THR A 168 -8.38 6.73 -6.96
C THR A 168 -8.29 6.27 -5.51
N ARG A 169 -8.09 7.19 -4.56
CA ARG A 169 -8.14 6.87 -3.12
C ARG A 169 -9.51 6.39 -2.69
N LEU A 170 -10.54 7.15 -3.04
CA LEU A 170 -11.91 6.85 -2.65
C LEU A 170 -12.32 5.49 -3.19
N PHE A 171 -12.04 5.23 -4.48
CA PHE A 171 -12.31 3.95 -5.10
C PHE A 171 -11.50 2.82 -4.47
N GLY A 172 -10.21 3.03 -4.22
CA GLY A 172 -9.35 2.05 -3.55
C GLY A 172 -9.83 1.68 -2.15
N LYS A 173 -10.21 2.67 -1.33
CA LYS A 173 -10.74 2.43 0.03
C LYS A 173 -12.08 1.72 -0.01
N THR A 174 -13.00 2.13 -0.88
CA THR A 174 -14.29 1.45 -1.05
C THR A 174 -14.09 0.00 -1.44
N LEU A 175 -13.20 -0.27 -2.40
CA LEU A 175 -12.88 -1.64 -2.82
C LEU A 175 -12.27 -2.44 -1.68
N ALA A 176 -11.38 -1.86 -0.88
CA ALA A 176 -10.81 -2.52 0.29
C ALA A 176 -11.87 -2.87 1.36
N ILE A 177 -12.82 -1.97 1.62
CA ILE A 177 -13.95 -2.21 2.55
C ILE A 177 -14.85 -3.33 2.01
N CYS A 178 -15.23 -3.27 0.73
CA CYS A 178 -15.99 -4.33 0.08
C CYS A 178 -15.26 -5.67 0.12
N ASN A 179 -13.94 -5.68 -0.10
CA ASN A 179 -13.12 -6.87 -0.05
C ASN A 179 -13.06 -7.48 1.36
N ALA A 180 -12.95 -6.65 2.40
CA ALA A 180 -13.00 -7.10 3.79
C ALA A 180 -14.36 -7.70 4.15
N MET A 181 -15.47 -7.04 3.74
CA MET A 181 -16.82 -7.59 3.91
C MET A 181 -16.99 -8.92 3.16
N TRP A 182 -16.45 -9.02 1.94
CA TRP A 182 -16.50 -10.25 1.15
C TRP A 182 -15.76 -11.40 1.82
N LEU A 183 -14.59 -11.14 2.40
CA LEU A 183 -13.82 -12.16 3.11
C LEU A 183 -14.61 -12.69 4.31
N ILE A 184 -15.18 -11.80 5.13
CA ILE A 184 -16.01 -12.18 6.29
C ILE A 184 -17.24 -12.97 5.83
N ALA A 185 -17.95 -12.48 4.81
CA ALA A 185 -19.12 -13.16 4.28
C ALA A 185 -18.76 -14.55 3.73
N SER A 186 -17.60 -14.69 3.08
CA SER A 186 -17.14 -15.98 2.55
C SER A 186 -16.81 -16.97 3.66
N SER A 187 -16.21 -16.54 4.76
CA SER A 187 -16.00 -17.38 5.93
C SER A 187 -17.33 -17.87 6.53
N VAL A 188 -18.30 -16.96 6.70
CA VAL A 188 -19.63 -17.34 7.21
C VAL A 188 -20.35 -18.30 6.26
N MET A 189 -20.27 -18.07 4.95
CA MET A 189 -20.83 -18.97 3.93
C MET A 189 -20.19 -20.36 3.97
N GLU A 190 -18.89 -20.43 4.27
CA GLU A 190 -18.19 -21.70 4.44
C GLU A 190 -18.69 -22.44 5.70
N ASP A 191 -18.83 -21.75 6.82
CA ASP A 191 -19.27 -22.33 8.10
C ASP A 191 -20.70 -22.85 8.06
N ILE A 192 -21.63 -22.14 7.41
CA ILE A 192 -23.03 -22.60 7.26
C ILE A 192 -23.20 -23.66 6.17
N GLY A 193 -22.13 -24.03 5.45
CA GLY A 193 -22.18 -25.01 4.38
C GLY A 193 -22.84 -24.50 3.09
N TYR A 194 -22.93 -23.18 2.86
CA TYR A 194 -23.50 -22.61 1.64
C TYR A 194 -22.76 -23.10 0.38
N PHE A 195 -21.43 -23.24 0.48
CA PHE A 195 -20.61 -23.78 -0.61
C PHE A 195 -20.80 -25.29 -0.86
N GLN A 196 -21.56 -26.00 -0.02
CA GLN A 196 -21.89 -27.42 -0.22
C GLN A 196 -23.18 -27.63 -1.02
N THR A 197 -23.85 -26.56 -1.42
CA THR A 197 -25.03 -26.66 -2.30
C THR A 197 -24.67 -27.27 -3.66
N CYS A 198 -25.62 -27.97 -4.28
CA CYS A 198 -25.39 -28.56 -5.61
C CYS A 198 -24.97 -27.50 -6.65
N TRP A 199 -25.50 -26.28 -6.56
CA TRP A 199 -25.14 -25.19 -7.48
C TRP A 199 -23.65 -24.82 -7.40
N CYS A 200 -23.10 -24.77 -6.18
CA CYS A 200 -21.69 -24.47 -5.97
C CYS A 200 -20.78 -25.66 -6.29
N GLN A 201 -21.21 -26.89 -6.00
CA GLN A 201 -20.41 -28.10 -6.25
C GLN A 201 -20.38 -28.55 -7.71
N THR A 202 -21.32 -28.11 -8.54
CA THR A 202 -21.30 -28.42 -9.98
C THR A 202 -20.62 -27.34 -10.80
N ASP A 203 -20.03 -26.32 -10.16
CA ASP A 203 -19.47 -25.15 -10.82
C ASP A 203 -20.46 -24.53 -11.84
N ALA A 204 -21.73 -24.44 -11.44
CA ALA A 204 -22.82 -23.99 -12.31
C ALA A 204 -22.60 -22.58 -12.88
N TYR A 205 -21.74 -21.78 -12.25
CA TYR A 205 -21.33 -20.49 -12.79
C TYR A 205 -20.60 -20.61 -14.14
N GLN A 206 -19.69 -21.57 -14.27
CA GLN A 206 -18.92 -21.80 -15.48
C GLN A 206 -19.62 -22.77 -16.45
N TYR A 207 -20.21 -23.85 -15.91
CA TYR A 207 -20.74 -24.95 -16.72
C TYR A 207 -22.25 -24.89 -16.92
N HIS A 208 -22.96 -23.96 -16.28
CA HIS A 208 -24.42 -23.85 -16.33
C HIS A 208 -25.13 -25.18 -16.04
N GLN A 209 -25.65 -25.84 -17.07
CA GLN A 209 -26.37 -27.13 -16.96
C GLN A 209 -25.47 -28.36 -17.19
N SER A 210 -24.23 -28.17 -17.62
CA SER A 210 -23.28 -29.24 -17.94
C SER A 210 -22.35 -29.60 -16.78
N GLY A 211 -22.54 -28.97 -15.62
CA GLY A 211 -21.78 -29.25 -14.41
C GLY A 211 -22.13 -30.62 -13.82
N TRP A 212 -21.16 -31.26 -13.18
CA TRP A 212 -21.34 -32.56 -12.52
C TRP A 212 -20.78 -32.50 -11.10
N THR A 213 -21.37 -33.25 -10.18
CA THR A 213 -20.90 -33.39 -8.80
C THR A 213 -20.94 -34.87 -8.41
N PRO A 214 -19.93 -35.39 -7.69
CA PRO A 214 -19.99 -36.75 -7.17
C PRO A 214 -21.13 -36.87 -6.15
N VAL A 215 -22.11 -37.73 -6.45
CA VAL A 215 -23.27 -38.02 -5.57
C VAL A 215 -22.87 -38.87 -4.37
N PHE A 216 -21.78 -39.64 -4.50
CA PHE A 216 -21.22 -40.47 -3.43
C PHE A 216 -19.88 -39.85 -2.99
N LYS A 217 -19.84 -39.34 -1.76
CA LYS A 217 -18.63 -38.86 -1.08
C LYS A 217 -18.23 -39.81 0.03
#